data_AF-A0A3M4AYU7-F1
#
_entry.id   AF-A0A3M4AYU7-F1
#
_cell.length_a   1.000
_cell.length_b   1.000
_cell.length_c   1.000
_cell.angle_alpha   90.00
_cell.angle_beta   90.00
_cell.angle_gamma   90.00
#
_symmetry.space_group_name_H-M   'P 1'
#
loop_
_entity.id
_entity.type
_entity.pdbx_description
1 polymer ?
#
loop_
_entity_poly.entity_id
_entity_poly.type
_entity_poly.pdbx_seq_one_letter_code
_entity_poly.pdbx_strand_id
1 'polypeptide(L)' 'ATLSFTYLDHRTQTYQQETLSQADMLRRVVQHIPEKHFRMIRYFGFLANRVCGQYLPKVYEALKMATPGPV' A
#
# COMPACT_ATOMS: atom_id res chain seq x y z
N ALA A 1 2.46 16.43 23.90
CA ALA A 1 2.62 17.24 22.67
C ALA A 1 2.04 16.47 21.48
N THR A 2 1.28 17.15 20.63
CA THR A 2 0.73 16.60 19.38
C THR A 2 1.50 17.17 18.19
N LEU A 3 1.59 16.39 17.12
CA LEU A 3 2.26 16.74 15.87
C LEU A 3 1.27 16.63 14.73
N SER A 4 1.34 17.58 13.79
CA SER A 4 0.55 17.57 12.56
C SER A 4 1.44 17.35 11.35
N PHE A 5 1.01 16.49 10.42
CA PHE A 5 1.70 16.27 9.16
C PHE A 5 0.72 16.13 8.01
N THR A 6 1.20 16.40 6.80
CA THR A 6 0.43 16.34 5.56
C THR A 6 1.02 15.26 4.66
N TYR A 7 0.17 14.43 4.06
CA TYR A 7 0.59 13.38 3.12
C TYR A 7 -0.39 13.28 1.94
N LEU A 8 0.08 12.71 0.84
CA LEU A 8 -0.75 12.39 -0.32
C LEU A 8 -1.46 11.06 -0.09
N ASP A 9 -2.79 11.05 -0.08
CA ASP A 9 -3.58 9.82 -0.13
C ASP A 9 -3.67 9.33 -1.58
N HIS A 10 -2.97 8.24 -1.89
CA HIS A 10 -2.97 7.64 -3.23
C HIS A 10 -4.30 6.99 -3.63
N ARG A 11 -5.23 6.75 -2.69
CA ARG A 11 -6.57 6.22 -3.01
C ARG A 11 -7.47 7.30 -3.57
N THR A 12 -7.42 8.50 -2.99
CA THR A 12 -8.26 9.65 -3.38
C THR A 12 -7.53 10.65 -4.25
N GLN A 13 -6.20 10.54 -4.37
CA GLN A 13 -5.30 11.50 -5.03
C GLN A 13 -5.39 12.92 -4.43
N THR A 14 -5.60 13.01 -3.11
CA THR A 14 -5.72 14.28 -2.40
C THR A 14 -4.75 14.37 -1.23
N TYR A 15 -4.30 15.58 -0.91
CA TYR A 15 -3.52 15.81 0.30
C TYR A 15 -4.43 15.78 1.53
N GLN A 16 -4.03 15.01 2.54
CA GLN A 16 -4.69 14.94 3.83
C GLN A 16 -3.74 15.39 4.93
N GLN A 17 -4.32 15.97 5.98
CA GLN A 17 -3.60 16.40 7.17
C GLN A 17 -4.06 15.56 8.36
N GLU A 18 -3.11 14.98 9.08
CA GLU A 18 -3.36 14.23 10.31
C GLU A 18 -2.68 14.92 11.49
N THR A 19 -3.34 14.92 12.65
CA THR A 19 -2.78 15.39 13.92
C THR A 19 -2.88 14.27 14.94
N LEU A 20 -1.75 13.88 15.53
CA LEU A 20 -1.67 12.77 16.49
C LEU A 20 -0.64 13.04 17.58
N SER A 21 -0.67 12.21 18.62
CA SER A 21 0.34 12.23 19.67
C SER A 21 1.71 11.82 19.10
N GLN A 22 2.79 12.28 19.75
CA GLN A 22 4.14 11.88 19.38
C GLN A 22 4.35 10.35 19.47
N ALA A 23 3.74 9.70 20.46
CA ALA A 23 3.84 8.25 20.64
C ALA A 23 3.14 7.48 19.51
N ASP A 24 1.96 7.92 19.08
CA ASP A 24 1.23 7.29 17.98
C ASP A 24 1.94 7.48 16.65
N MET A 25 2.62 8.62 16.47
CA MET A 25 3.40 8.90 15.26
C MET A 25 4.56 7.91 15.16
N LEU A 26 5.31 7.73 16.26
CA LEU A 26 6.40 6.76 16.31
C LEU A 26 5.91 5.33 16.05
N ARG A 27 4.76 4.93 16.62
CA ARG A 27 4.17 3.61 16.36
C ARG A 27 3.86 3.42 14.87
N ARG A 28 3.27 4.42 14.20
CA ARG A 28 3.01 4.37 12.76
C ARG A 28 4.28 4.27 11.93
N VAL A 29 5.36 4.94 12.32
CA VAL A 29 6.64 4.83 11.60
C VAL A 29 7.25 3.44 11.80
N VAL A 30 7.27 2.93 13.04
CA VAL A 30 7.85 1.63 13.38
C VAL A 30 7.11 0.47 12.74
N GLN A 31 5.79 0.57 12.51
CA GLN A 31 5.01 -0.49 11.84
C GLN A 31 5.52 -0.83 10.42
N HIS A 32 6.23 0.10 9.76
CA HIS A 32 6.81 -0.12 8.43
C HIS A 32 8.17 -0.82 8.47
N ILE A 33 8.77 -0.93 9.66
CA ILE A 33 10.06 -1.60 9.87
C ILE A 33 9.78 -3.09 10.14
N PRO A 34 10.21 -4.00 9.24
CA PRO A 34 10.02 -5.42 9.45
C PRO A 34 10.91 -5.95 10.59
N GLU A 35 10.52 -7.07 11.18
CA GLU A 35 11.34 -7.77 12.18
C GLU A 35 12.66 -8.28 11.58
N LYS A 36 13.65 -8.52 12.45
CA LYS A 36 14.95 -9.07 12.03
C LYS A 36 14.75 -10.44 11.38
N HIS A 37 15.30 -10.61 10.18
CA HIS A 37 15.17 -11.79 9.32
C HIS A 37 13.78 -12.01 8.70
N PHE A 38 12.82 -11.10 8.90
CA PHE A 38 11.57 -11.15 8.16
C PHE A 38 11.83 -10.83 6.68
N ARG A 39 11.48 -11.78 5.80
CA ARG A 39 11.52 -11.55 4.36
C ARG A 39 10.28 -10.75 3.96
N MET A 40 10.45 -9.44 3.76
CA MET A 40 9.39 -8.61 3.21
C MET A 40 9.09 -9.03 1.76
N ILE A 41 7.87 -9.47 1.50
CA ILE A 41 7.40 -9.83 0.14
C ILE A 41 6.42 -8.74 -0.30
N ARG A 42 6.83 -7.93 -1.29
CA ARG A 42 6.00 -6.83 -1.82
C ARG A 42 4.85 -7.32 -2.71
N TYR A 43 5.09 -8.36 -3.51
CA TYR A 43 4.10 -8.96 -4.40
C TYR A 43 4.23 -10.49 -4.39
N PHE A 44 3.12 -11.20 -4.21
CA PHE A 44 3.10 -12.67 -4.14
C PHE A 44 1.98 -13.25 -5.02
N GLY A 45 2.06 -14.56 -5.28
CA GLY A 45 1.06 -15.26 -6.09
C GLY A 45 0.92 -14.65 -7.48
N PHE A 46 -0.32 -14.39 -7.89
CA PHE A 46 -0.63 -13.77 -9.19
C PHE A 46 -0.21 -12.30 -9.30
N LEU A 47 0.17 -11.64 -8.19
CA LEU A 47 0.69 -10.28 -8.21
C LEU A 47 2.20 -10.22 -8.44
N ALA A 48 2.91 -11.36 -8.36
CA ALA A 48 4.36 -11.38 -8.55
C ALA A 48 4.75 -10.88 -9.95
N ASN A 49 5.75 -9.99 -10.04
CA ASN A 49 6.13 -9.29 -11.28
C ASN A 49 6.33 -10.19 -12.50
N ARG A 50 6.85 -11.40 -12.30
CA ARG A 50 7.08 -12.37 -13.39
C ARG A 50 5.78 -12.84 -14.06
N VAL A 51 4.67 -12.87 -13.32
CA VAL A 51 3.44 -13.51 -13.76
C VAL A 51 2.22 -12.60 -13.69
N CYS A 52 2.36 -11.37 -13.15
CA CYS A 52 1.24 -10.46 -12.97
C CYS A 52 0.54 -10.08 -14.26
N GLY A 53 1.29 -9.80 -15.34
CA GLY A 53 0.69 -9.50 -16.64
C GLY A 53 -0.15 -10.65 -17.22
N GLN A 54 0.13 -11.89 -16.82
CA GLN A 54 -0.60 -13.06 -17.30
C GLN A 54 -1.83 -13.41 -16.43
N TYR A 55 -1.68 -13.35 -15.10
CA TYR A 55 -2.74 -13.81 -14.19
C TYR A 55 -3.62 -12.70 -13.65
N LEU A 56 -3.13 -11.47 -13.50
CA LEU A 56 -3.94 -10.37 -13.00
C LEU A 56 -5.16 -10.07 -13.89
N PRO A 57 -5.06 -10.08 -15.25
CA PRO A 57 -6.24 -9.92 -16.10
C PRO A 57 -7.30 -11.01 -15.89
N LYS A 58 -6.88 -12.27 -15.69
CA LYS A 58 -7.80 -13.39 -15.43
C LYS A 58 -8.54 -13.24 -14.12
N VAL A 59 -7.89 -12.68 -13.10
CA VAL A 59 -8.52 -12.37 -11.80
C VAL A 59 -9.55 -11.26 -11.98
N TYR A 60 -9.24 -10.19 -12.74
CA TYR A 60 -10.22 -9.15 -13.02
C TYR A 60 -11.44 -9.66 -13.77
N GLU A 61 -11.24 -10.50 -14.78
CA GLU A 61 -12.34 -11.15 -15.51
C GLU A 61 -13.23 -11.99 -14.57
N ALA A 62 -12.62 -12.84 -13.74
CA ALA A 62 -13.34 -13.67 -12.77
C ALA A 62 -14.13 -12.84 -11.75
N LEU A 63 -13.60 -11.68 -11.35
CA LEU A 63 -14.24 -10.74 -10.42
C LEU A 63 -15.20 -9.76 -11.11
N LYS A 64 -15.34 -9.81 -12.44
CA LYS A 64 -16.14 -8.86 -13.23
C LYS A 64 -15.73 -7.40 -13.01
N MET A 65 -14.42 -7.16 -12.82
CA MET A 65 -13.85 -5.83 -12.64
C MET A 65 -13.40 -5.26 -13.98
N ALA A 66 -13.48 -3.93 -14.13
CA ALA A 66 -12.86 -3.25 -15.26
C ALA A 66 -11.33 -3.38 -15.17
N THR A 67 -10.68 -3.75 -16.28
CA THR A 67 -9.22 -3.74 -16.36
C THR A 67 -8.72 -2.30 -16.19
N PRO A 68 -7.81 -2.03 -15.25
CA PRO A 68 -7.19 -0.72 -15.14
C PRO A 68 -6.50 -0.38 -16.46
N GLY A 69 -6.65 0.87 -16.91
CA GLY A 69 -5.89 1.37 -18.05
C GLY A 69 -4.37 1.35 -17.77
N PRO A 70 -3.53 1.46 -18.81
CA PRO A 70 -2.09 1.63 -18.62
C PRO A 70 -1.84 2.87 -17.74
N VAL A 71 -0.95 2.69 -16.75
CA VAL A 71 -0.43 3.76 -15.89
C VAL A 71 0.64 4.57 -16.61
#